data_AF-A0A6M7TFN4-F1
#
_entry.id   AF-A0A6M7TFN4-F1
#
_cell.length_a   1.000
_cell.length_b   1.000
_cell.length_c   1.000
_cell.angle_alpha   90.00
_cell.angle_beta   90.00
_cell.angle_gamma   90.00
#
_symmetry.space_group_name_H-M   'P 1'
#
loop_
_entity.id
_entity.type
_entity.pdbx_description
1 polymer ?
#
loop_
_entity_poly.entity_id
_entity_poly.type
_entity_poly.pdbx_seq_one_letter_code
_entity_poly.pdbx_strand_id
1 'polypeptide(L)'
;MQMRGYLGAVRDAELADLQAAIQRFVRGEVKSGNAQFCPSSAQLCIELRERRVMRELMARRAASQILGSSPPQGGGEVARRSRDGEGGDLRQAKAG
;
A
#
# COMPACT_ATOMS: atom_id res chain seq x y z
N MET A 1 -24.96 1.61 29.78
CA MET A 1 -23.54 1.19 29.71
C MET A 1 -23.00 1.10 28.28
N GLN A 2 -23.72 0.52 27.29
CA GLN A 2 -23.20 0.35 25.92
C GLN A 2 -22.78 1.64 25.19
N MET A 3 -23.54 2.73 25.30
CA MET A 3 -23.24 3.98 24.59
C MET A 3 -21.89 4.58 25.00
N ARG A 4 -21.50 4.46 26.28
CA ARG A 4 -20.18 4.91 26.76
C ARG A 4 -19.04 4.14 26.10
N GLY A 5 -19.24 2.85 25.81
CA GLY A 5 -18.27 2.03 25.09
C GLY A 5 -18.05 2.50 23.66
N TYR A 6 -19.12 2.84 22.95
CA TYR A 6 -19.02 3.41 21.60
C TYR A 6 -18.32 4.76 21.59
N LEU A 7 -18.71 5.67 22.50
CA LEU A 7 -18.04 6.97 22.63
C LEU A 7 -16.55 6.81 22.93
N GLY A 8 -16.18 5.89 23.83
CA GLY A 8 -14.78 5.59 24.12
C GLY A 8 -14.01 5.01 22.92
N ALA A 9 -14.66 4.18 22.10
CA ALA A 9 -14.05 3.59 20.92
C ALA A 9 -13.70 4.61 19.83
N VAL A 10 -14.49 5.69 19.73
CA VAL A 10 -14.34 6.70 18.67
C VAL A 10 -13.74 8.03 19.14
N ARG A 11 -13.53 8.21 20.45
CA ARG A 11 -13.15 9.50 21.05
C ARG A 11 -11.92 10.14 20.39
N ASP A 12 -10.91 9.32 20.11
CA ASP A 12 -9.60 9.76 19.63
C ASP A 12 -9.38 9.34 18.16
N ALA A 13 -10.46 8.97 17.45
CA ALA A 13 -10.41 8.50 16.09
C ALA A 13 -10.52 9.65 15.09
N GLU A 14 -9.74 9.60 14.01
CA GLU A 14 -9.97 10.50 12.88
C GLU A 14 -11.25 10.13 12.14
N LEU A 15 -11.97 11.16 11.67
CA LEU A 15 -13.24 10.98 10.96
C LEU A 15 -13.08 10.07 9.72
N ALA A 16 -11.99 10.24 8.97
CA ALA A 16 -11.70 9.42 7.79
C ALA A 16 -11.53 7.93 8.14
N ASP A 17 -10.82 7.64 9.23
CA ASP A 17 -10.61 6.28 9.70
C ASP A 17 -11.93 5.66 10.18
N LEU A 18 -12.76 6.43 10.90
CA LEU A 18 -14.07 5.98 11.38
C LEU A 18 -15.04 5.68 10.24
N GLN A 19 -15.16 6.59 9.28
CA GLN A 19 -16.04 6.40 8.11
C GLN A 19 -15.64 5.14 7.34
N ALA A 20 -14.35 4.98 7.09
CA ALA A 20 -13.86 3.85 6.35
C ALA A 20 -13.99 2.54 7.15
N ALA A 21 -13.85 2.54 8.48
CA ALA A 21 -14.13 1.37 9.32
C ALA A 21 -15.60 0.95 9.24
N ILE A 22 -16.53 1.90 9.32
CA ILE A 22 -17.97 1.64 9.19
C ILE A 22 -18.30 1.10 7.80
N GLN A 23 -17.73 1.67 6.73
CA GLN A 23 -17.97 1.21 5.36
C GLN A 23 -17.51 -0.24 5.14
N ARG A 24 -16.32 -0.60 5.62
CA ARG A 24 -15.82 -1.98 5.55
C ARG A 24 -16.75 -2.95 6.27
N PHE A 25 -17.22 -2.55 7.45
CA PHE A 25 -18.14 -3.36 8.22
C PHE A 25 -19.46 -3.58 7.47
N VAL A 26 -20.07 -2.50 6.93
CA VAL A 26 -21.32 -2.58 6.14
C VAL A 26 -21.16 -3.48 4.92
N ARG A 27 -19.97 -3.50 4.31
CA ARG A 27 -19.65 -4.36 3.16
C ARG A 27 -19.28 -5.80 3.53
N GLY A 28 -19.23 -6.14 4.81
CA GLY A 28 -18.80 -7.47 5.26
C GLY A 28 -17.31 -7.75 5.06
N GLU A 29 -16.49 -6.72 4.93
CA GLU A 29 -15.03 -6.83 4.72
C GLU A 29 -14.24 -7.03 6.04
N VAL A 30 -14.95 -7.08 7.17
CA VAL A 30 -14.40 -7.31 8.51
C VAL A 30 -14.52 -8.79 8.83
N LYS A 31 -13.38 -9.47 9.02
CA LYS A 31 -13.29 -10.94 9.16
C LYS A 31 -14.19 -11.54 10.26
N SER A 32 -14.51 -10.77 11.29
CA SER A 32 -15.32 -11.20 12.43
C SER A 32 -16.73 -10.57 12.47
N GLY A 33 -17.14 -9.83 11.42
CA GLY A 33 -18.43 -9.18 11.34
C GLY A 33 -19.37 -9.88 10.37
N ASN A 34 -20.61 -10.16 10.79
CA ASN A 34 -21.65 -10.74 9.92
C ASN A 34 -22.44 -9.69 9.13
N ALA A 35 -22.11 -8.40 9.25
CA ALA A 35 -22.79 -7.23 8.64
C ALA A 35 -24.30 -7.09 8.93
N GLN A 36 -24.90 -7.97 9.74
CA GLN A 36 -26.34 -7.96 10.07
C GLN A 36 -26.70 -6.93 11.14
N PHE A 37 -25.74 -6.53 11.96
CA PHE A 37 -25.90 -5.58 13.07
C PHE A 37 -24.81 -4.54 13.02
N CYS A 38 -25.01 -3.36 13.60
CA CYS A 38 -23.95 -2.36 13.75
C CYS A 38 -22.68 -2.96 14.41
N PRO A 39 -21.48 -2.47 14.05
CA PRO A 39 -20.23 -2.98 14.62
C PRO A 39 -20.21 -2.71 16.13
N SER A 40 -19.91 -3.73 16.93
CA SER A 40 -19.68 -3.54 18.36
C SER A 40 -18.55 -2.54 18.63
N SER A 41 -18.54 -1.94 19.82
CA SER A 41 -17.46 -1.02 20.23
C SER A 41 -16.08 -1.69 20.18
N ALA A 42 -15.99 -3.00 20.44
CA ALA A 42 -14.74 -3.76 20.31
C ALA A 42 -14.27 -3.86 18.85
N GLN A 43 -15.20 -4.17 17.92
CA GLN A 43 -14.90 -4.23 16.49
C GLN A 43 -14.44 -2.87 15.96
N LEU A 44 -15.08 -1.77 16.39
CA LEU A 44 -14.64 -0.42 16.06
C LEU A 44 -13.24 -0.11 16.59
N CYS A 45 -12.94 -0.43 17.86
CA CYS A 45 -11.61 -0.21 18.44
C CYS A 45 -10.50 -0.91 17.65
N ILE A 46 -10.74 -2.13 17.19
CA ILE A 46 -9.75 -2.92 16.45
C ILE A 46 -9.50 -2.27 15.08
N GLU A 47 -10.56 -2.03 14.30
CA GLU A 47 -10.45 -1.44 12.96
C GLU A 47 -9.81 -0.04 12.99
N LEU A 48 -10.19 0.80 13.96
CA LEU A 48 -9.63 2.14 14.12
C LEU A 48 -8.14 2.11 14.47
N ARG A 49 -7.72 1.16 15.31
CA ARG A 49 -6.30 0.96 15.65
C ARG A 49 -5.49 0.55 14.44
N GLU A 50 -5.97 -0.43 13.67
CA GLU A 50 -5.30 -0.91 12.46
C GLU A 50 -5.14 0.23 11.43
N ARG A 51 -6.20 1.03 11.25
CA ARG A 51 -6.19 2.17 10.33
C ARG A 51 -5.21 3.26 10.74
N ARG A 52 -5.19 3.60 12.03
CA ARG A 52 -4.21 4.55 12.57
C ARG A 52 -2.79 4.08 12.29
N VAL A 53 -2.49 2.81 12.57
CA VAL A 53 -1.16 2.22 12.30
C VAL A 53 -0.82 2.30 10.81
N MET A 54 -1.76 1.94 9.93
CA MET A 54 -1.54 2.00 8.48
C MET A 54 -1.29 3.43 7.99
N ARG A 55 -2.04 4.41 8.49
CA ARG A 55 -1.88 5.83 8.17
C ARG A 55 -0.52 6.35 8.64
N GLU A 56 -0.12 6.03 9.86
CA GLU A 56 1.20 6.40 10.39
C GLU A 56 2.33 5.77 9.55
N LEU A 57 2.20 4.52 9.12
CA LEU A 57 3.16 3.87 8.23
C LEU A 57 3.24 4.55 6.85
N MET A 58 2.11 4.90 6.25
CA MET A 58 2.08 5.60 4.96
C MET A 58 2.67 7.01 5.06
N ALA A 59 2.36 7.74 6.14
CA ALA A 59 2.94 9.06 6.39
C ALA A 59 4.47 8.99 6.54
N ARG A 60 4.99 8.00 7.28
CA ARG A 60 6.43 7.76 7.42
C ARG A 60 7.08 7.47 6.06
N ARG A 61 6.47 6.60 5.23
CA ARG A 61 6.97 6.29 3.89
C ARG A 61 6.98 7.52 2.98
N ALA A 62 5.93 8.32 3.00
CA ALA A 62 5.84 9.56 2.22
C ALA A 62 6.94 10.56 2.64
N ALA A 63 7.15 10.75 3.95
CA ALA A 63 8.22 11.61 4.46
C ALA A 63 9.61 11.13 4.03
N SER A 64 9.87 9.82 4.06
CA SER A 64 11.14 9.25 3.58
C SER A 64 11.35 9.43 2.07
N GLN A 65 10.28 9.38 1.26
CA GLN A 65 10.37 9.62 -0.18
C GLN A 65 10.66 11.09 -0.52
N ILE A 66 10.08 12.04 0.22
CA ILE A 66 10.35 13.47 0.06
C ILE A 66 11.81 13.81 0.42
N LEU A 67 12.39 13.15 1.44
CA LEU A 67 13.79 13.33 1.82
C LEU A 67 14.78 12.56 0.93
N GLY A 68 14.30 11.57 0.17
CA GLY A 68 15.11 10.71 -0.70
C GLY A 68 15.12 11.12 -2.18
N SER A 69 14.44 12.20 -2.56
CA SER A 69 14.36 12.64 -3.96
C SER A 69 15.62 13.41 -4.41
N SER A 70 16.75 12.71 -4.51
CA SER A 70 17.72 13.02 -5.56
C SER A 70 17.24 12.30 -6.82
N PRO A 71 17.17 12.96 -8.00
CA PRO A 71 16.81 12.27 -9.22
C PRO A 71 17.84 11.16 -9.49
N PRO A 72 17.45 10.03 -10.10
CA PRO A 72 18.45 9.06 -10.57
C PRO A 72 19.35 9.82 -11.56
N GLN A 73 20.63 9.98 -11.20
CA GLN A 73 21.66 10.37 -12.16
C GLN A 73 21.68 9.29 -13.22
N GLY A 74 21.00 9.57 -14.35
CA GLY A 74 21.05 8.76 -15.56
C GLY A 74 22.49 8.67 -16.01
N GLY A 75 23.14 7.57 -15.63
CA GLY A 75 24.51 7.28 -15.98
C GLY A 75 24.63 6.89 -17.45
N GLY A 76 25.56 7.56 -18.14
CA GLY A 76 26.32 6.99 -19.25
C GLY A 76 25.65 7.08 -20.62
N GLU A 77 25.82 8.22 -21.28
CA GLU A 77 25.81 8.28 -22.74
C GLU A 77 26.98 7.42 -23.26
N VAL A 78 26.71 6.17 -23.63
CA VAL A 78 27.68 5.30 -24.28
C VAL A 78 27.80 5.74 -25.73
N ALA A 79 28.90 6.46 -26.01
CA ALA A 79 29.31 6.85 -27.35
C ALA A 79 29.22 5.65 -28.30
N ARG A 80 28.32 5.73 -29.28
CA ARG A 80 28.23 4.76 -30.38
C ARG A 80 29.52 4.84 -31.19
N ARG A 81 30.48 3.97 -30.90
CA ARG A 81 31.60 3.72 -31.81
C ARG A 81 31.04 2.99 -33.03
N SER A 82 30.92 3.72 -34.13
CA SER A 82 30.84 3.13 -35.47
C SER A 82 32.00 2.16 -35.64
N ARG A 83 31.70 0.90 -35.96
CA ARG A 83 32.66 0.01 -36.58
C ARG A 83 31.95 -0.68 -37.73
N ASP A 84 32.28 -0.17 -38.90
CA ASP A 84 31.92 -0.69 -40.21
C ASP A 84 32.38 -2.15 -40.36
N GLY A 85 31.62 -2.91 -41.16
CA GLY A 85 32.20 -3.91 -42.07
C GLY A 85 32.25 -5.37 -41.61
N GLU A 86 31.31 -6.13 -42.18
CA GLU A 86 31.52 -7.40 -42.91
C GLU A 86 31.85 -8.73 -42.20
N GLY A 87 31.12 -9.76 -42.66
CA GLY A 87 31.49 -11.19 -42.65
C GLY A 87 30.92 -11.99 -41.47
N GLY A 88 30.20 -13.10 -41.61
CA GLY A 88 29.92 -13.98 -42.75
C GLY A 88 29.52 -15.36 -42.18
N ASP A 89 28.64 -16.06 -42.91
CA ASP A 89 28.32 -17.50 -42.83
C ASP A 89 27.79 -18.11 -41.52
N LEU A 90 26.46 -18.16 -41.43
CA LEU A 90 25.73 -19.22 -40.73
C LEU A 90 25.78 -20.51 -41.56
N ARG A 91 26.68 -21.43 -41.22
CA ARG A 91 26.60 -22.82 -41.67
C ARG A 91 26.22 -23.76 -40.52
N GLN A 92 25.26 -24.61 -40.91
CA GLN A 92 24.59 -25.70 -40.20
C GLN A 92 25.50 -26.75 -39.53
N ALA A 93 24.82 -27.55 -38.70
CA ALA A 93 25.07 -28.94 -38.30
C ALA A 93 25.68 -29.06 -36.88
N LYS A 94 25.15 -29.88 -35.96
CA LYS A 94 24.62 -31.23 -36.14
C LYS A 94 23.58 -31.63 -35.07
N ALA A 95 22.70 -32.54 -35.49
CA ALA A 95 22.00 -33.49 -34.63
C ALA A 95 22.95 -34.59 -34.11
N GLY A 96 22.60 -35.18 -32.97
CA GLY A 96 23.27 -36.33 -32.36
C GLY A 96 22.85 -36.47 -30.91
#